data_AF-A0A922Z575-F1
#
_entry.id   AF-A0A922Z575-F1
#
_cell.length_a   1.000
_cell.length_b   1.000
_cell.length_c   1.000
_cell.angle_alpha   90.00
_cell.angle_beta   90.00
_cell.angle_gamma   90.00
#
_symmetry.space_group_name_H-M   'P 1'
#
loop_
_entity.id
_entity.type
_entity.pdbx_description
1 polymer ?
#
loop_
_entity_poly.entity_id
_entity_poly.type
_entity_poly.pdbx_seq_one_letter_code
_entity_poly.pdbx_strand_id
1 'polypeptide(L)'
;MTGPIHSLWLMPAAEDGALLAGVLADLSARFGAPLFTPHLTIAGDTDRPVTQLSAEIAAAAAEVAAFSEAVLGIETSETFFRSFYARFAVSAPLAALKQRLDPQAREPFLPHVSLLYGPVAAGPKAEAA
;
A
#
# COMPACT_ATOMS: atom_id res chain seq x y z
N MET A 1 25.38 -6.24 12.79
CA MET A 1 24.71 -6.40 11.49
C MET A 1 23.23 -6.34 11.78
N THR A 2 22.51 -5.35 11.23
CA THR A 2 21.04 -5.31 11.30
C THR A 2 20.50 -6.43 10.42
N GLY A 3 19.53 -7.20 10.93
CA GLY A 3 18.86 -8.24 10.15
C GLY A 3 18.11 -7.66 8.94
N PRO A 4 17.65 -8.52 8.01
CA PRO A 4 16.83 -8.07 6.90
C PRO A 4 15.53 -7.42 7.42
N ILE A 5 15.14 -6.33 6.76
CA ILE A 5 13.91 -5.58 7.02
C ILE A 5 12.86 -6.00 5.99
N HIS A 6 11.63 -6.17 6.44
CA HIS A 6 10.50 -6.63 5.63
C HIS A 6 9.33 -5.65 5.71
N SER A 7 8.45 -5.72 4.71
CA SER A 7 7.14 -5.06 4.73
C SER A 7 6.06 -6.11 4.49
N LEU A 8 4.89 -5.89 5.09
CA LEU A 8 3.70 -6.72 4.92
C LEU A 8 2.72 -5.98 4.02
N TRP A 9 2.36 -6.61 2.91
CA TRP A 9 1.50 -6.05 1.89
C TRP A 9 0.19 -6.84 1.79
N LEU A 10 -0.93 -6.13 1.76
CA LEU A 10 -2.19 -6.64 1.28
C LEU A 10 -2.23 -6.45 -0.24
N MET A 11 -2.39 -7.56 -0.95
CA MET A 11 -2.37 -7.57 -2.42
C MET A 11 -3.79 -7.42 -2.98
N PRO A 12 -3.97 -6.61 -4.04
CA PRO A 12 -5.25 -6.55 -4.73
C PRO A 12 -5.58 -7.90 -5.41
N ALA A 13 -6.86 -8.12 -5.69
CA ALA A 13 -7.27 -9.21 -6.58
C ALA A 13 -6.63 -9.04 -7.97
N ALA A 14 -6.53 -10.12 -8.75
CA ALA A 14 -5.78 -10.10 -10.01
C ALA A 14 -6.27 -9.03 -11.00
N GLU A 15 -7.59 -8.86 -11.13
CA GLU A 15 -8.20 -7.88 -12.03
C GLU A 15 -7.92 -6.44 -11.57
N ASP A 16 -8.13 -6.15 -10.28
CA ASP A 16 -7.83 -4.84 -9.69
C ASP A 16 -6.33 -4.53 -9.76
N GLY A 17 -5.48 -5.53 -9.54
CA GLY A 17 -4.03 -5.39 -9.64
C GLY A 17 -3.58 -5.04 -11.05
N ALA A 18 -4.19 -5.64 -12.07
CA ALA A 18 -3.92 -5.30 -13.47
C ALA A 18 -4.37 -3.87 -13.81
N LEU A 19 -5.56 -3.46 -13.34
CA LEU A 19 -6.06 -2.09 -13.50
C LEU A 19 -5.10 -1.06 -12.86
N LEU A 20 -4.74 -1.28 -11.60
CA LEU A 20 -3.84 -0.39 -10.85
C LEU A 20 -2.45 -0.34 -11.49
N ALA A 21 -1.93 -1.46 -11.98
CA ALA A 21 -0.64 -1.52 -12.67
C ALA A 21 -0.67 -0.72 -13.98
N GLY A 22 -1.80 -0.71 -14.71
CA GLY A 22 -1.99 0.12 -15.89
C GLY A 22 -1.94 1.62 -15.59
N VAL A 23 -2.66 2.05 -14.55
CA VAL A 23 -2.64 3.45 -14.07
C VAL A 23 -1.23 3.86 -13.63
N LEU A 24 -0.58 3.01 -12.85
CA LEU A 24 0.79 3.23 -12.38
C LEU A 24 1.76 3.37 -13.56
N ALA A 25 1.65 2.49 -14.57
CA ALA A 25 2.51 2.55 -15.74
C ALA A 25 2.36 3.84 -16.55
N ASP A 26 1.12 4.32 -16.73
CA ASP A 26 0.85 5.60 -17.39
C ASP A 26 1.44 6.78 -16.61
N LEU A 27 1.18 6.86 -15.29
CA LEU A 27 1.75 7.93 -14.46
C LEU A 27 3.28 7.88 -14.43
N SER A 28 3.86 6.69 -14.28
CA SER A 28 5.32 6.53 -14.28
C SER A 28 5.95 6.94 -15.60
N ALA A 29 5.31 6.66 -16.74
CA ALA A 29 5.78 7.12 -18.04
C ALA A 29 5.72 8.65 -18.18
N ARG A 30 4.64 9.29 -17.71
CA ARG A 30 4.47 10.75 -17.76
C ARG A 30 5.49 11.50 -16.90
N PHE A 31 5.83 10.96 -15.74
CA PHE A 31 6.69 11.63 -14.76
C PHE A 31 8.11 11.07 -14.65
N GLY A 32 8.48 10.08 -15.46
CA GLY A 32 9.81 9.47 -15.44
C GLY A 32 10.12 8.76 -14.12
N ALA A 33 9.12 8.09 -13.55
CA ALA A 33 9.17 7.48 -12.22
C ALA A 33 9.31 5.94 -12.27
N PRO A 34 9.78 5.28 -11.19
CA PRO A 34 9.92 3.83 -11.17
C PRO A 34 8.55 3.12 -11.20
N LEU A 35 8.55 1.90 -11.75
CA LEU A 35 7.43 0.97 -11.63
C LEU A 35 7.55 0.17 -10.33
N PHE A 36 6.42 -0.23 -9.76
CA PHE A 36 6.35 -1.15 -8.62
C PHE A 36 5.04 -1.95 -8.66
N THR A 37 4.99 -3.05 -7.92
CA THR A 37 3.76 -3.85 -7.80
C THR A 37 2.72 -3.08 -6.98
N PRO A 38 1.49 -2.86 -7.44
CA PRO A 38 0.45 -2.23 -6.62
C PRO A 38 0.17 -3.03 -5.35
N HIS A 39 0.21 -2.37 -4.20
CA HIS A 39 -0.03 -2.98 -2.89
C HIS A 39 -0.54 -1.96 -1.88
N LEU A 40 -1.21 -2.45 -0.85
CA LEU A 40 -1.55 -1.69 0.35
C LEU A 40 -0.66 -2.17 1.50
N THR A 41 0.13 -1.27 2.08
CA THR A 41 1.05 -1.63 3.18
C THR A 41 0.30 -1.77 4.50
N ILE A 42 0.33 -2.97 5.09
CA ILE A 42 -0.20 -3.23 6.44
C ILE A 42 0.84 -2.89 7.50
N ALA A 43 2.08 -3.33 7.31
CA ALA A 43 3.21 -3.05 8.19
C ALA A 43 4.44 -2.70 7.35
N GLY A 44 5.13 -1.61 7.68
CA GLY A 44 6.40 -1.24 7.05
C GLY A 44 7.58 -1.55 7.96
N ASP A 45 8.76 -1.70 7.36
CA ASP A 45 10.05 -1.69 8.05
C ASP A 45 10.18 -2.61 9.28
N THR A 46 9.60 -3.81 9.24
CA THR A 46 9.69 -4.76 10.33
C THR A 46 10.97 -5.60 10.25
N ASP A 47 11.68 -5.73 11.37
CA ASP A 47 12.86 -6.58 11.54
C ASP A 47 12.52 -8.01 12.00
N ARG A 48 11.22 -8.34 12.10
CA ARG A 48 10.75 -9.68 12.47
C ARG A 48 11.23 -10.74 11.47
N PRO A 49 11.61 -11.94 11.95
CA PRO A 49 12.00 -13.04 11.06
C PRO A 49 10.89 -13.45 10.09
N VAL A 50 11.25 -13.79 8.84
CA VAL A 50 10.31 -14.24 7.80
C VAL A 50 9.46 -15.43 8.24
N THR A 51 10.02 -16.35 9.02
CA THR A 51 9.29 -17.53 9.53
C THR A 51 8.17 -17.13 10.49
N GLN A 52 8.42 -16.15 11.35
CA GLN A 52 7.41 -15.58 12.24
C GLN A 52 6.35 -14.82 11.42
N LEU A 53 6.78 -13.95 10.51
CA LEU A 53 5.87 -13.18 9.66
C LEU A 53 4.94 -14.10 8.84
N SER A 54 5.49 -15.17 8.26
CA SER A 54 4.71 -16.15 7.49
C SER A 54 3.62 -16.82 8.34
N ALA A 55 3.92 -17.19 9.58
CA ALA A 55 2.95 -17.78 10.49
C ALA A 55 1.86 -16.78 10.91
N GLU A 56 2.24 -15.54 11.20
CA GLU A 56 1.30 -14.46 11.57
C GLU A 56 0.37 -14.12 10.40
N ILE A 57 0.89 -14.02 9.17
CA ILE A 57 0.11 -13.78 7.95
C ILE A 57 -0.89 -14.93 7.74
N ALA A 58 -0.44 -16.18 7.83
CA ALA A 58 -1.31 -17.34 7.64
C ALA A 58 -2.45 -17.37 8.67
N ALA A 59 -2.15 -17.07 9.93
CA ALA A 59 -3.15 -17.00 10.99
C ALA A 59 -4.13 -15.85 10.78
N ALA A 60 -3.67 -14.68 10.32
CA ALA A 60 -4.54 -13.56 10.01
C ALA A 60 -5.45 -13.85 8.80
N ALA A 61 -4.92 -14.48 7.75
CA ALA A 61 -5.67 -14.84 6.54
C ALA A 61 -6.71 -15.96 6.79
N ALA A 62 -6.54 -16.78 7.82
CA ALA A 62 -7.53 -17.77 8.23
C ALA A 62 -8.75 -17.14 8.94
N GLU A 63 -8.58 -15.97 9.55
CA GLU A 63 -9.63 -15.27 10.31
C GLU A 63 -10.31 -14.17 9.49
N VAL A 64 -9.57 -13.51 8.59
CA VAL A 64 -10.08 -12.43 7.75
C VAL A 64 -10.23 -12.94 6.32
N ALA A 65 -11.48 -13.15 5.89
CA ALA A 65 -11.79 -13.47 4.51
C ALA A 65 -11.38 -12.35 3.55
N ALA A 66 -11.14 -12.69 2.28
CA ALA A 66 -10.96 -11.69 1.23
C ALA A 66 -12.16 -10.74 1.18
N PHE A 67 -11.89 -9.45 0.96
CA PHE A 67 -12.89 -8.39 1.00
C PHE A 67 -12.64 -7.38 -0.11
N SER A 68 -13.65 -6.56 -0.39
CA SER A 68 -13.60 -5.49 -1.38
C SER A 68 -13.87 -4.16 -0.71
N GLU A 69 -13.12 -3.13 -1.10
CA GLU A 69 -13.27 -1.77 -0.60
C GLU A 69 -13.40 -0.80 -1.78
N ALA A 70 -14.22 0.22 -1.60
CA ALA A 70 -14.28 1.31 -2.57
C ALA A 70 -13.06 2.22 -2.40
N VAL A 71 -12.49 2.66 -3.53
CA VAL A 71 -11.55 3.78 -3.54
C VAL A 71 -12.32 5.05 -3.19
N LEU A 72 -11.94 5.70 -2.09
CA LEU A 72 -12.58 6.94 -1.63
C LEU A 72 -12.18 8.15 -2.47
N GLY A 73 -11.00 8.08 -3.09
CA GLY A 73 -10.48 9.12 -3.97
C GLY A 73 -9.02 8.91 -4.31
N ILE A 74 -8.56 9.60 -5.35
CA ILE A 74 -7.14 9.73 -5.68
C ILE A 74 -6.63 11.01 -5.00
N GLU A 75 -5.54 10.89 -4.26
CA GLU A 75 -4.90 12.00 -3.58
C GLU A 75 -3.43 12.11 -3.98
N THR A 76 -2.88 13.30 -3.77
CA THR A 76 -1.49 13.63 -4.07
C THR A 76 -0.83 14.29 -2.88
N SER A 77 0.45 14.00 -2.65
CA SER A 77 1.30 14.78 -1.74
C SER A 77 2.69 14.96 -2.33
N GLU A 78 3.50 15.86 -1.78
CA GLU A 78 4.90 16.02 -2.20
C GLU A 78 5.85 14.98 -1.59
N THR A 79 5.33 14.06 -0.76
CA THR A 79 6.12 12.98 -0.16
C THR A 79 6.47 11.92 -1.21
N PHE A 80 7.73 11.49 -1.25
CA PHE A 80 8.24 10.56 -2.27
C PHE A 80 7.37 9.30 -2.46
N PHE A 81 7.00 8.61 -1.37
CA PHE A 81 6.21 7.37 -1.42
C PHE A 81 4.68 7.57 -1.56
N ARG A 82 4.22 8.83 -1.54
CA ARG A 82 2.79 9.20 -1.61
C ARG A 82 2.56 10.31 -2.64
N SER A 83 3.26 10.22 -3.77
CA SER A 83 3.18 11.24 -4.82
C SER A 83 1.79 11.29 -5.45
N PHE A 84 1.28 10.11 -5.85
CA PHE A 84 -0.13 9.81 -6.13
C PHE A 84 -0.51 8.53 -5.40
N TYR A 85 -1.71 8.48 -4.85
CA TYR A 85 -2.21 7.28 -4.20
C TYR A 85 -3.75 7.21 -4.20
N ALA A 86 -4.29 6.00 -4.34
CA ALA A 86 -5.70 5.69 -4.13
C ALA A 86 -5.96 5.47 -2.63
N ARG A 87 -6.84 6.26 -2.02
CA ARG A 87 -7.17 6.17 -0.59
C ARG A 87 -8.36 5.26 -0.36
N PHE A 88 -8.30 4.48 0.73
CA PHE A 88 -9.38 3.61 1.19
C PHE A 88 -9.89 4.06 2.57
N ALA A 89 -11.04 3.53 2.98
CA ALA A 89 -11.49 3.64 4.36
C ALA A 89 -10.73 2.66 5.26
N VAL A 90 -10.65 2.96 6.55
CA VAL A 90 -10.27 1.95 7.56
C VAL A 90 -11.53 1.12 7.87
N SER A 91 -11.78 0.11 7.05
CA SER A 91 -12.90 -0.81 7.26
C SER A 91 -12.61 -1.79 8.39
N ALA A 92 -13.65 -2.47 8.89
CA ALA A 92 -13.52 -3.48 9.94
C ALA A 92 -12.51 -4.60 9.60
N PRO A 93 -12.54 -5.26 8.42
CA PRO A 93 -11.56 -6.29 8.09
C PRO A 93 -10.14 -5.74 7.98
N LEU A 94 -9.97 -4.53 7.45
CA LEU A 94 -8.65 -3.92 7.31
C LEU A 94 -8.06 -3.48 8.66
N ALA A 95 -8.90 -2.95 9.56
CA ALA A 95 -8.51 -2.65 10.94
C ALA A 95 -8.08 -3.91 11.70
N ALA A 96 -8.80 -5.03 11.51
CA ALA A 96 -8.45 -6.31 12.12
C ALA A 96 -7.09 -6.83 11.63
N LEU A 97 -6.83 -6.78 10.32
CA LEU A 97 -5.52 -7.12 9.75
C LEU A 97 -4.41 -6.23 10.31
N LYS A 98 -4.62 -4.92 10.35
CA LYS A 98 -3.65 -3.95 10.86
C LYS A 98 -3.31 -4.21 12.33
N GLN A 99 -4.34 -4.38 13.18
CA GLN A 99 -4.15 -4.65 14.60
C GLN A 99 -3.37 -5.96 14.82
N ARG A 100 -3.62 -6.99 14.03
CA ARG A 100 -2.98 -8.29 14.21
C ARG A 100 -1.56 -8.33 13.69
N LEU A 101 -1.31 -7.74 12.53
CA LEU A 101 -0.02 -7.84 11.83
C LEU A 101 0.93 -6.69 12.18
N ASP A 102 0.41 -5.58 12.70
CA ASP A 102 1.21 -4.45 13.17
C ASP A 102 0.63 -3.83 14.47
N PRO A 103 0.55 -4.61 15.57
CA PRO A 103 -0.07 -4.17 16.82
C PRO A 103 0.65 -3.00 17.50
N GLN A 104 1.91 -2.74 17.12
CA GLN A 104 2.75 -1.71 17.73
C GLN A 104 2.84 -0.44 16.87
N ALA A 105 2.03 -0.34 15.81
CA ALA A 105 1.97 0.85 14.97
C ALA A 105 1.64 2.09 15.82
N ARG A 106 2.51 3.10 15.76
CA ARG A 106 2.35 4.36 16.50
C ARG A 106 1.73 5.47 15.66
N GLU A 107 1.94 5.39 14.35
CA GLU A 107 1.42 6.37 13.40
C GLU A 107 -0.04 6.05 13.01
N PRO A 108 -0.87 7.08 12.76
CA PRO A 108 -2.21 6.88 12.22
C PRO A 108 -2.18 6.05 10.93
N PHE A 109 -3.03 5.03 10.87
CA PHE A 109 -3.12 4.18 9.69
C PHE A 109 -3.91 4.86 8.58
N LEU A 110 -3.22 5.22 7.49
CA LEU A 110 -3.79 5.75 6.26
C LEU A 110 -3.75 4.66 5.17
N PRO A 111 -4.80 3.86 5.00
CA PRO A 111 -4.81 2.79 4.01
C PRO A 111 -4.85 3.36 2.60
N HIS A 112 -3.84 3.02 1.80
CA HIS A 112 -3.72 3.48 0.42
C HIS A 112 -2.95 2.48 -0.44
N VAL A 113 -3.19 2.55 -1.74
CA VAL A 113 -2.32 1.99 -2.76
C VAL A 113 -1.61 3.14 -3.46
N SER A 114 -0.28 3.18 -3.38
CA SER A 114 0.49 4.17 -4.14
C SER A 114 0.40 3.89 -5.64
N LEU A 115 0.29 4.97 -6.41
CA LEU A 115 0.19 4.95 -7.88
C LEU A 115 1.39 5.63 -8.55
N LEU A 116 2.15 6.43 -7.80
CA LEU A 116 3.38 7.06 -8.26
C LEU A 116 4.33 7.30 -7.08
N TYR A 117 5.60 6.96 -7.28
CA TYR A 117 6.69 7.39 -6.41
C TYR A 117 7.51 8.48 -7.07
N GLY A 118 8.05 9.40 -6.27
CA GLY A 118 8.94 10.45 -6.76
C GLY A 118 8.53 11.85 -6.29
N PRO A 119 9.50 12.77 -6.20
CA PRO A 119 9.25 14.15 -5.81
C PRO A 119 8.68 14.92 -7.00
N VAL A 120 7.40 14.70 -7.30
CA VAL A 120 6.69 15.44 -8.35
C VAL A 120 6.03 16.65 -7.72
N ALA A 121 6.31 17.85 -8.23
CA ALA A 121 5.76 19.11 -7.73
C ALA A 121 4.24 19.18 -7.96
N ALA A 122 3.52 19.96 -7.13
CA ALA A 122 2.06 20.03 -7.15
C ALA A 122 1.46 20.47 -8.51
N GLY A 123 2.10 21.39 -9.23
CA GLY A 123 1.61 21.90 -10.53
C GLY A 123 1.40 20.79 -11.57
N PRO A 124 2.47 20.06 -11.96
CA PRO A 124 2.36 18.94 -12.89
C PRO A 124 1.37 17.84 -12.46
N LYS A 125 1.09 17.69 -11.16
CA LYS A 125 0.12 16.69 -10.67
C LYS A 125 -1.33 17.07 -10.96
N ALA A 126 -1.67 18.35 -10.83
CA ALA A 126 -3.04 18.83 -11.03
C ALA A 126 -3.54 18.57 -12.46
N GLU A 127 -2.64 18.50 -13.45
CA GLU A 127 -2.98 18.19 -14.84
C GLU A 127 -3.22 16.70 -15.10
N ALA A 128 -2.76 15.82 -14.20
CA ALA A 128 -2.79 14.37 -14.35
C ALA A 128 -3.80 13.67 -13.42
N ALA A 129 -4.37 14.39 -12.45
CA ALA A 129 -5.41 13.92 -11.52
C ALA A 129 -6.81 14.01 -12.16
#